data_AF-B7ATE9-F1
#
_entry.id   AF-B7ATE9-F1
#
_cell.length_a   1.000
_cell.length_b   1.000
_cell.length_c   1.000
_cell.angle_alpha   90.00
_cell.angle_beta   90.00
_cell.angle_gamma   90.00
#
_symmetry.space_group_name_H-M   'P 1'
#
loop_
_entity.id
_entity.type
_entity.pdbx_description
1 polymer ?
#
loop_
_entity_poly.entity_id
_entity_poly.type
_entity_poly.pdbx_seq_one_letter_code
_entity_poly.pdbx_strand_id
1 'polypeptide(L)' 'MKPPYLQEDLFMKGYNVESGYMGYVDGQYILFACEEDYREYAQA' A
#
# COMPACT_ATOMS: atom_id res chain seq x y z
N MET A 1 5.21 21.99 14.47
CA MET A 1 5.73 21.98 13.08
C MET A 1 6.29 20.60 12.83
N LYS A 2 5.59 19.73 12.09
CA LYS A 2 6.06 18.37 11.75
C LYS A 2 7.17 18.48 10.69
N PRO A 3 8.20 17.61 10.70
CA PRO A 3 9.27 17.67 9.71
C PRO A 3 8.69 17.43 8.29
N PRO A 4 9.13 18.19 7.28
CA PRO A 4 8.53 18.22 5.93
C PRO A 4 8.76 16.97 5.07
N TYR A 5 9.36 15.91 5.63
CA TYR A 5 9.70 14.67 4.90
C TYR A 5 8.99 13.42 5.41
N LEU A 6 8.10 13.54 6.39
CA LEU A 6 7.24 12.45 6.85
C LEU A 6 5.78 12.92 6.94
N GLN A 7 5.35 13.61 5.90
CA GLN A 7 3.96 14.01 5.71
C GLN A 7 3.15 12.78 5.31
N GLU A 8 2.71 12.02 6.31
CA GLU A 8 1.35 11.46 6.44
C GLU A 8 0.75 10.59 5.30
N ASP A 9 1.53 10.17 4.30
CA ASP A 9 1.12 9.18 3.28
C ASP A 9 1.52 7.73 3.66
N LEU A 10 1.36 7.37 4.93
CA LEU A 10 1.48 5.97 5.38
C LEU A 10 0.39 5.05 4.78
N PHE A 11 -0.50 5.59 3.95
CA PHE A 11 -1.50 4.88 3.14
C PHE A 11 -0.97 4.38 1.79
N MET A 12 0.26 4.72 1.39
CA MET A 12 0.92 4.21 0.18
C MET A 12 1.96 3.14 0.52
N LYS A 13 1.57 2.08 1.24
CA LYS A 13 2.52 1.04 1.67
C LYS A 13 2.55 -0.17 0.76
N GLY A 14 2.15 -0.05 -0.50
CA GLY A 14 2.29 -1.14 -1.46
C GLY A 14 3.37 -0.90 -2.51
N TYR A 15 3.90 -1.98 -3.08
CA TYR A 15 4.90 -1.92 -4.16
C TYR A 15 4.68 -3.01 -5.21
N ASN A 16 5.04 -2.71 -6.46
CA ASN A 16 4.97 -3.67 -7.56
C ASN A 16 6.12 -4.69 -7.45
N VAL A 17 5.78 -5.95 -7.73
CA VAL A 17 6.70 -7.09 -7.84
C VAL A 17 6.44 -7.80 -9.17
N GLU A 18 7.36 -8.66 -9.61
CA GLU A 18 7.20 -9.43 -10.85
C GLU A 18 5.88 -10.24 -10.89
N SER A 19 5.39 -10.65 -9.72
CA SER A 19 4.18 -11.47 -9.57
C SER A 19 2.90 -10.68 -9.28
N GLY A 20 2.93 -9.33 -9.24
CA GLY A 20 1.75 -8.51 -8.90
C GLY A 20 2.07 -7.29 -8.02
N TYR A 21 1.19 -6.97 -7.08
CA TYR A 21 1.33 -5.82 -6.18
C TYR A 21 1.29 -6.25 -4.70
N MET A 22 2.35 -5.97 -3.96
CA MET A 22 2.41 -6.26 -2.52
C MET A 22 1.75 -5.10 -1.77
N GLY A 23 0.49 -5.25 -1.37
CA GLY A 23 -0.24 -4.26 -0.57
C GLY A 23 -0.02 -4.45 0.94
N TYR A 24 -0.01 -3.36 1.71
CA TYR A 24 0.13 -3.45 3.17
C TYR A 24 -1.24 -3.36 3.84
N VAL A 25 -1.59 -4.40 4.58
CA VAL A 25 -2.88 -4.62 5.23
C VAL A 25 -2.63 -5.10 6.65
N ASP A 26 -3.21 -4.40 7.62
CA ASP A 26 -3.19 -4.78 9.04
C ASP A 26 -1.80 -5.22 9.59
N GLY A 27 -0.76 -4.46 9.22
CA GLY A 27 0.60 -4.72 9.69
C GLY A 27 1.41 -5.72 8.84
N GLN A 28 0.80 -6.34 7.82
CA GLN A 28 1.43 -7.36 6.96
C GLN A 28 1.37 -6.99 5.48
N TYR A 29 2.27 -7.58 4.68
CA TYR A 29 2.21 -7.45 3.22
C TYR A 29 1.45 -8.64 2.61
N ILE A 30 0.46 -8.35 1.79
CA ILE A 30 -0.38 -9.31 1.07
C ILE A 30 -0.15 -9.11 -0.44
N LEU A 31 -0.02 -10.21 -1.18
CA LEU A 31 0.12 -10.16 -2.63
C LEU A 31 -1.26 -10.03 -3.29
N PHE A 32 -1.43 -8.96 -4.06
CA PHE A 32 -2.56 -8.70 -4.94
C PHE A 32 -2.14 -8.93 -6.40
N ALA A 33 -3.10 -9.17 -7.30
CA ALA A 33 -2.77 -9.33 -8.72
C ALA A 33 -2.33 -7.99 -9.32
N CYS A 34 -2.92 -6.88 -8.88
CA CYS A 34 -2.49 -5.53 -9.25
C CYS A 34 -2.76 -4.49 -8.15
N GLU A 35 -2.30 -3.25 -8.39
CA GLU A 35 -2.53 -2.13 -7.48
C GLU A 35 -4.02 -1.77 -7.34
N GLU A 36 -4.82 -1.97 -8.39
CA GLU A 36 -6.25 -1.69 -8.37
C GLU A 36 -6.98 -2.60 -7.36
N ASP A 37 -6.67 -3.90 -7.34
CA ASP A 37 -7.22 -4.84 -6.36
C ASP A 37 -6.87 -4.43 -4.92
N TYR A 38 -5.65 -3.94 -4.69
CA TYR A 38 -5.25 -3.41 -3.37
C TYR A 38 -6.05 -2.16 -3.00
N ARG A 39 -6.26 -1.25 -3.95
CA ARG A 39 -7.04 -0.03 -3.74
C ARG A 39 -8.52 -0.34 -3.47
N GLU A 40 -9.10 -1.31 -4.16
CA GLU A 40 -10.46 -1.78 -3.89
C GLU A 40 -10.55 -2.40 -2.49
N TYR A 41 -9.60 -3.27 -2.14
CA TYR A 41 -9.53 -3.88 -0.82
C TYR A 41 -9.37 -2.84 0.31
N ALA A 42 -8.55 -1.80 0.11
CA ALA A 42 -8.32 -0.75 1.10
C ALA A 42 -9.48 0.25 1.25
N GLN A 43 -10.39 0.30 0.27
CA GLN A 43 -11.58 1.15 0.28
C GLN A 43 -12.85 0.42 0.75
N ALA A 44 -12.79 -0.90 0.90
CA ALA A 44 -13.89 -1.75 1.38
C ALA A 44 -13.99 -1.74 2.92
#